data_AF-A0A847Z1G6-F1
#
_entry.id   AF-A0A847Z1G6-F1
#
_cell.length_a   1.000
_cell.length_b   1.000
_cell.length_c   1.000
_cell.angle_alpha   90.00
_cell.angle_beta   90.00
_cell.angle_gamma   90.00
#
_symmetry.space_group_name_H-M   'P 1'
#
loop_
_entity.id
_entity.type
_entity.pdbx_description
1 polymer ?
#
loop_
_entity_poly.entity_id
_entity_poly.type
_entity_poly.pdbx_seq_one_letter_code
_entity_poly.pdbx_strand_id
1 'polypeptide(L)'
;MGLLDFIFTTTPHKKNVAFGEDKMKLTRQDIIDLVWSIDSLQDSQKEMIRAELERELDDGGVSQFEYKNIVQRLAEKRAQLGLSEVDVKNLRRVLG
;
A
#
# COMPACT_ATOMS: atom_id res chain seq x y z
N MET A 1 -16.03 26.90 7.24
CA MET A 1 -16.73 25.74 6.66
C MET A 1 -16.46 25.76 5.15
N GLY A 2 -15.68 24.93 4.49
CA GLY A 2 -14.70 23.91 4.85
C GLY A 2 -13.82 23.76 3.60
N LEU A 3 -12.52 24.02 3.72
CA LEU A 3 -11.57 23.99 2.59
C LEU A 3 -10.84 22.64 2.60
N LEU A 4 -11.55 21.57 2.28
CA LEU A 4 -10.95 20.27 2.00
C LEU A 4 -11.54 19.73 0.69
N ASP A 5 -11.38 20.50 -0.38
CA ASP A 5 -11.39 19.95 -1.73
C ASP A 5 -10.11 19.12 -1.88
N PHE A 6 -10.20 17.86 -1.46
CA PHE A 6 -9.25 16.81 -1.79
C PHE A 6 -9.31 16.62 -3.32
N ILE A 7 -8.45 17.32 -4.05
CA ILE A 7 -8.25 17.08 -5.47
C ILE A 7 -7.51 15.74 -5.59
N PHE A 8 -8.26 14.64 -5.57
CA PHE A 8 -7.80 13.38 -6.14
C PHE A 8 -7.63 13.62 -7.64
N THR A 9 -6.42 13.96 -8.04
CA THR A 9 -6.02 13.87 -9.44
C THR A 9 -6.08 12.40 -9.83
N THR A 10 -7.19 12.00 -10.47
CA THR A 10 -7.48 10.65 -10.95
C THR A 10 -6.67 10.29 -12.19
N THR A 11 -5.36 10.53 -12.16
CA THR A 11 -4.48 9.85 -13.10
C THR A 11 -4.33 8.43 -12.55
N PRO A 12 -4.69 7.37 -13.29
CA PRO A 12 -4.35 6.02 -12.88
C PRO A 12 -2.84 5.91 -12.97
N HIS A 13 -2.15 6.27 -11.90
CA HIS A 13 -0.73 6.02 -11.77
C HIS A 13 -0.57 4.52 -11.54
N LYS A 14 -0.53 3.76 -12.64
CA LYS A 14 0.22 2.51 -12.69
C LYS A 14 1.71 2.84 -12.55
N LYS A 15 2.09 3.43 -11.42
CA LYS A 15 3.49 3.55 -11.04
C LYS A 15 3.88 2.19 -10.49
N ASN A 16 4.89 1.60 -11.09
CA ASN A 16 5.53 0.41 -10.53
C ASN A 16 6.23 0.84 -9.23
N VAL A 17 5.54 0.66 -8.11
CA VAL A 17 6.14 0.80 -6.78
C VAL A 17 6.86 -0.50 -6.46
N ALA A 18 8.17 -0.44 -6.34
CA ALA A 18 9.02 -1.55 -5.95
C ALA A 18 10.18 -1.04 -5.08
N PHE A 19 10.66 -1.86 -4.17
CA PHE A 19 11.99 -1.66 -3.60
C PHE A 19 13.04 -1.90 -4.70
N GLY A 20 14.05 -1.04 -4.77
CA GLY A 20 15.13 -1.10 -5.76
C GLY A 20 16.43 -0.60 -5.15
N GLU A 21 17.53 -0.64 -5.91
CA GLU A 21 18.88 -0.31 -5.41
C GLU A 21 18.94 1.05 -4.68
N ASP A 22 18.21 2.05 -5.18
CA ASP A 22 18.18 3.40 -4.59
C ASP A 22 16.97 3.64 -3.65
N LYS A 23 16.01 2.71 -3.59
CA LYS A 23 14.75 2.89 -2.84
C LYS A 23 14.69 1.99 -1.62
N MET A 24 15.25 2.48 -0.52
CA MET A 24 15.29 1.77 0.76
C MET A 24 13.97 1.83 1.56
N LYS A 25 13.14 2.84 1.31
CA LYS A 25 11.87 3.07 2.00
C LYS A 25 10.77 3.47 1.03
N LEU A 26 9.54 3.04 1.30
CA LEU A 26 8.33 3.52 0.64
C LEU A 26 7.81 4.76 1.36
N THR A 27 7.65 5.84 0.63
CA THR A 27 7.02 7.06 1.15
C THR A 27 5.51 6.87 1.31
N ARG A 28 4.85 7.80 2.00
CA ARG A 28 3.38 7.84 2.05
C ARG A 28 2.75 7.84 0.66
N GLN A 29 3.31 8.62 -0.27
CA GLN A 29 2.79 8.67 -1.64
C GLN A 29 2.95 7.33 -2.36
N ASP A 30 4.06 6.62 -2.12
CA ASP A 30 4.28 5.29 -2.70
C ASP A 30 3.27 4.26 -2.18
N ILE A 31 2.91 4.34 -0.90
CA ILE A 31 1.87 3.48 -0.31
C ILE A 31 0.52 3.74 -0.97
N ILE A 32 0.15 5.01 -1.15
CA ILE A 32 -1.09 5.40 -1.82
C ILE A 32 -1.08 4.89 -3.27
N ASP A 33 -0.02 5.20 -4.03
CA ASP A 33 0.12 4.81 -5.43
C ASP A 33 0.05 3.27 -5.57
N LEU A 34 0.73 2.54 -4.68
CA LEU A 34 0.71 1.08 -4.64
C LEU A 34 -0.70 0.54 -4.41
N VAL A 35 -1.37 0.95 -3.34
CA VAL A 35 -2.65 0.38 -2.93
C VAL A 35 -3.75 0.71 -3.94
N TRP A 36 -3.72 1.91 -4.52
CA TRP A 36 -4.68 2.32 -5.54
C TRP A 36 -4.40 1.70 -6.91
N SER A 37 -3.20 1.16 -7.15
CA SER A 37 -2.88 0.39 -8.36
C SER A 37 -3.45 -1.04 -8.38
N ILE A 38 -3.93 -1.55 -7.23
CA ILE A 38 -4.49 -2.90 -7.13
C ILE A 38 -5.99 -2.84 -7.44
N ASP A 39 -6.34 -3.09 -8.70
CA ASP A 39 -7.72 -3.02 -9.22
C ASP A 39 -8.70 -3.98 -8.52
N SER A 40 -8.20 -5.09 -7.96
CA SER A 40 -9.02 -6.09 -7.26
C SER A 40 -9.45 -5.67 -5.86
N LEU A 41 -8.88 -4.61 -5.29
CA LEU A 41 -9.27 -4.10 -3.98
C LEU A 41 -10.46 -3.13 -4.08
N GLN A 42 -11.42 -3.30 -3.19
CA GLN A 42 -12.46 -2.30 -2.95
C GLN A 42 -11.90 -1.11 -2.17
N ASP A 43 -12.54 0.06 -2.27
CA ASP A 43 -12.05 1.30 -1.64
C ASP A 43 -11.89 1.17 -0.11
N SER A 44 -12.78 0.43 0.56
CA SER A 44 -12.66 0.14 1.99
C SER A 44 -11.42 -0.69 2.33
N GLN A 45 -11.06 -1.63 1.46
CA GLN A 45 -9.86 -2.47 1.63
C GLN A 45 -8.60 -1.67 1.32
N LYS A 46 -8.65 -0.76 0.34
CA LYS A 46 -7.56 0.17 0.04
C LYS A 46 -7.26 1.06 1.23
N GLU A 47 -8.27 1.71 1.81
CA GLU A 47 -8.07 2.55 2.99
C GLU A 47 -7.53 1.77 4.19
N MET A 48 -8.00 0.53 4.42
CA MET A 48 -7.50 -0.32 5.49
C MET A 48 -6.03 -0.71 5.30
N ILE A 49 -5.66 -1.19 4.11
CA ILE A 49 -4.28 -1.59 3.80
C ILE A 49 -3.35 -0.37 3.89
N ARG A 50 -3.79 0.78 3.36
CA ARG A 50 -3.07 2.04 3.49
C ARG A 50 -2.85 2.40 4.95
N ALA A 51 -3.87 2.36 5.79
CA ALA A 51 -3.75 2.68 7.21
C ALA A 51 -2.77 1.74 7.94
N GLU A 52 -2.79 0.44 7.63
CA GLU A 52 -1.85 -0.53 8.20
C GLU A 52 -0.41 -0.29 7.73
N LEU A 53 -0.21 0.09 6.46
CA LEU A 53 1.10 0.49 5.94
C LEU A 53 1.58 1.81 6.54
N GLU A 54 0.67 2.79 6.69
CA GLU A 54 0.97 4.10 7.26
C GLU A 54 1.24 4.05 8.77
N ARG A 55 0.73 3.06 9.50
CA ARG A 55 1.01 2.87 10.93
C ARG A 55 2.47 2.58 11.25
N GLU A 56 3.18 2.01 10.29
CA GLU A 56 4.60 1.67 10.39
C GLU A 56 5.47 2.68 9.62
N LEU A 57 4.89 3.82 9.19
CA LEU A 57 5.66 4.96 8.69
C LEU A 57 6.38 5.63 9.86
N ASP A 58 7.68 5.39 9.97
CA ASP A 58 8.57 6.23 10.76
C ASP A 58 9.00 7.50 9.95
N ASP A 59 9.82 8.37 10.52
CA ASP A 59 10.25 9.71 10.00
C ASP A 59 10.86 9.74 8.57
N GLY A 60 10.91 8.62 7.85
CA GLY A 60 11.40 8.56 6.47
C GLY A 60 10.74 7.53 5.55
N GLY A 61 9.63 6.91 5.94
CA GLY A 61 8.97 5.88 5.13
C GLY A 61 9.02 4.47 5.71
N VAL A 62 8.36 3.52 5.03
CA VAL A 62 8.33 2.09 5.41
C VAL A 62 9.49 1.35 4.74
N SER A 63 10.40 0.78 5.51
CA SER A 63 11.49 -0.05 5.00
C SER A 63 11.00 -1.37 4.40
N GLN A 64 11.84 -2.03 3.62
CA GLN A 64 11.52 -3.34 3.05
C GLN A 64 11.19 -4.39 4.12
N PHE A 65 11.88 -4.35 5.26
CA PHE A 65 11.64 -5.26 6.37
C PHE A 65 10.27 -5.04 7.03
N GLU A 66 9.94 -3.78 7.34
CA GLU A 66 8.63 -3.41 7.90
C GLU A 66 7.51 -3.77 6.93
N TYR A 67 7.68 -3.43 5.64
CA TYR A 67 6.74 -3.76 4.58
C TYR A 67 6.47 -5.27 4.51
N LYS A 68 7.53 -6.08 4.51
CA LYS A 68 7.42 -7.54 4.50
C LYS A 68 6.61 -8.06 5.69
N ASN A 69 6.85 -7.54 6.89
CA ASN A 69 6.11 -7.94 8.10
C ASN A 69 4.63 -7.55 8.01
N ILE A 70 4.31 -6.37 7.47
CA ILE A 70 2.92 -5.92 7.25
C ILE A 70 2.22 -6.83 6.26
N VAL A 71 2.83 -7.11 5.11
CA VAL A 71 2.25 -7.99 4.09
C VAL A 71 2.06 -9.41 4.62
N GLN A 72 2.95 -9.90 5.49
CA GLN A 72 2.77 -11.17 6.17
C GLN A 72 1.53 -11.14 7.10
N ARG A 73 1.37 -10.11 7.94
CA ARG A 73 0.19 -9.95 8.81
C ARG A 73 -1.12 -9.86 8.01
N LEU A 74 -1.12 -9.14 6.89
CA LEU A 74 -2.27 -9.05 5.99
C LEU A 74 -2.60 -10.41 5.34
N ALA A 75 -1.58 -11.18 4.97
CA ALA A 75 -1.76 -12.53 4.42
C ALA A 75 -2.37 -13.50 5.44
N GLU A 76 -1.91 -13.46 6.70
CA GLU A 76 -2.44 -14.28 7.80
C GLU A 76 -3.91 -13.96 8.09
N LYS A 77 -4.29 -12.69 7.97
CA LYS A 77 -5.67 -12.22 8.20
C LYS A 77 -6.53 -12.11 6.94
N ARG A 78 -6.05 -12.59 5.79
CA ARG A 78 -6.68 -12.35 4.47
C ARG A 78 -8.18 -12.67 4.45
N ALA A 79 -8.58 -13.80 5.02
CA ALA A 79 -9.96 -14.27 5.02
C ALA A 79 -10.88 -13.35 5.86
N GLN A 80 -10.37 -12.82 6.97
CA GLN A 80 -11.09 -11.90 7.85
C GLN A 80 -11.22 -10.51 7.19
N LEU A 81 -10.25 -10.13 6.37
CA LEU A 81 -10.17 -8.83 5.69
C LEU A 81 -10.79 -8.86 4.28
N GLY A 82 -11.32 -10.00 3.83
CA GLY A 82 -11.86 -10.18 2.48
C GLY A 82 -10.81 -10.06 1.38
N LEU A 83 -9.53 -10.24 1.69
CA LEU A 83 -8.44 -10.16 0.72
C LEU A 83 -8.29 -11.48 -0.03
N SER A 84 -8.21 -11.39 -1.35
CA SER A 84 -7.89 -12.54 -2.20
C SER A 84 -6.41 -12.88 -2.14
N GLU A 85 -6.05 -14.08 -2.62
CA GLU A 85 -4.63 -14.44 -2.78
C GLU A 85 -3.92 -13.56 -3.80
N VAL A 86 -4.66 -13.06 -4.80
CA VAL A 86 -4.14 -12.16 -5.83
C VAL A 86 -3.76 -10.81 -5.23
N ASP A 87 -4.55 -10.28 -4.29
CA ASP A 87 -4.24 -9.02 -3.60
C ASP A 87 -2.94 -9.13 -2.80
N VAL A 88 -2.81 -10.19 -2.02
CA VAL A 88 -1.58 -10.47 -1.26
C VAL A 88 -0.39 -10.67 -2.19
N LYS A 89 -0.57 -11.36 -3.33
CA LYS A 89 0.48 -11.53 -4.33
C LYS A 89 0.89 -10.19 -4.94
N ASN A 90 -0.05 -9.29 -5.22
CA ASN A 90 0.23 -7.95 -5.74
C ASN A 90 1.03 -7.12 -4.73
N LEU A 91 0.68 -7.17 -3.44
CA LEU A 91 1.47 -6.54 -2.39
C LEU A 91 2.89 -7.12 -2.32
N ARG A 92 3.04 -8.45 -2.39
CA ARG A 92 4.37 -9.09 -2.35
C ARG A 92 5.28 -8.72 -3.52
N ARG A 93 4.76 -8.38 -4.69
CA ARG A 93 5.57 -8.01 -5.87
C ARG A 93 6.47 -6.80 -5.63
N VAL A 94 6.12 -5.94 -4.68
CA VAL A 94 6.91 -4.76 -4.31
C VAL A 94 8.28 -5.15 -3.75
N LEU A 95 8.41 -6.35 -3.20
CA LEU A 95 9.62 -6.85 -2.55
C LEU A 95 10.72 -7.36 -3.51
N GLY A 96 10.42 -7.51 -4.80
CA GLY A 96 11.28 -8.20 -5.77
C GLY A 96 10.84 -9.64 -6.01
#